data_AF-A0A946DTU6-F1
#
_entry.id   AF-A0A946DTU6-F1
#
_cell.length_a   1.000
_cell.length_b   1.000
_cell.length_c   1.000
_cell.angle_alpha   90.00
_cell.angle_beta   90.00
_cell.angle_gamma   90.00
#
_symmetry.space_group_name_H-M   'P 1'
#
loop_
_entity.id
_entity.type
_entity.pdbx_description
1 polymer ?
#
loop_
_entity_poly.entity_id
_entity_poly.type
_entity_poly.pdbx_seq_one_letter_code
_entity_poly.pdbx_strand_id
1 'polypeptide(L)'
;MPETHIREIPWRRVITYAVVTIAGLLLVALIAPAIQQARDAARKSTSKNNLRQFGLAFLNYHDVHSCLPSGGVIATDGTSHHGWCASIMPFLDSSPYYNMIDFNRPWNHATNSYLFRIEMPICQMPDHEPRSTANNGYALIHYMGNPNLLHRNSSVSFDDCTAGLANTWLLGETAGEYQPWGYPFNWRSLGTSLNSGLDSFGRPTGDGAFILKGDGSVRFFSNETNAAVFKKLADAPPIAKFEMIEKPDATFEYASSDWTGDWMDLDEHDPDGLGAVINIDNEGVPRCAYFLGKSKSGARPVNIRDINRIVAEYPELREFVHCPSINDEMAEALSGLTKLELLKTGSVTVSDRGAQLLQPLTHLKLIRATSIAPDVRARLKTVLPNCEFRVDATTE
;
A
#
# COMPACT_ATOMS: atom_id res chain seq x y z
N MET A 1 42.95 26.97 47.98
CA MET A 1 43.00 26.38 46.64
C MET A 1 42.29 25.03 46.73
N PRO A 2 41.23 24.74 45.97
CA PRO A 2 40.59 23.44 46.02
C PRO A 2 41.40 22.43 45.19
N GLU A 3 41.73 21.29 45.79
CA GLU A 3 42.38 20.16 45.10
C GLU A 3 41.44 19.57 44.04
N THR A 4 41.86 19.62 42.78
CA THR A 4 41.20 18.93 41.68
C THR A 4 41.53 17.44 41.76
N HIS A 5 40.62 16.64 42.34
CA HIS A 5 40.67 15.18 42.20
C HIS A 5 40.38 14.81 40.73
N ILE A 6 41.44 14.52 39.97
CA ILE A 6 41.32 13.94 38.63
C ILE A 6 40.86 12.49 38.82
N ARG A 7 39.58 12.20 38.52
CA ARG A 7 39.06 10.83 38.54
C ARG A 7 39.71 10.06 37.39
N GLU A 8 40.57 9.11 37.70
CA GLU A 8 41.11 8.19 36.70
C GLU A 8 39.96 7.36 36.11
N ILE A 9 39.72 7.53 34.82
CA ILE A 9 38.73 6.72 34.10
C ILE A 9 39.28 5.29 34.06
N PRO A 10 38.53 4.28 34.52
CA PRO A 10 39.00 2.89 34.52
C PRO A 10 38.98 2.36 33.08
N TRP A 11 40.06 2.62 32.34
CA TRP A 11 40.22 2.31 30.91
C TRP A 11 39.88 0.87 30.54
N ARG A 12 40.11 -0.09 31.45
CA ARG A 12 39.70 -1.49 31.26
C ARG A 12 38.19 -1.63 31.03
N ARG A 13 37.35 -0.92 31.79
CA ARG A 13 35.89 -0.97 31.62
C ARG A 13 35.46 -0.30 30.33
N VAL A 14 36.09 0.82 29.97
CA VAL A 14 35.84 1.53 28.72
C VAL A 14 36.13 0.64 27.51
N ILE A 15 37.28 -0.03 27.52
CA ILE A 15 37.68 -0.97 26.45
C ILE A 15 36.70 -2.15 26.37
N THR A 16 36.33 -2.75 27.51
CA THR A 16 35.36 -3.86 27.52
C THR A 16 34.02 -3.44 26.92
N TYR A 17 33.47 -2.29 27.33
CA TYR A 17 32.21 -1.80 26.75
C TYR A 17 32.33 -1.49 25.27
N ALA A 18 33.43 -0.86 24.84
CA ALA A 18 33.67 -0.57 23.43
C ALA A 18 33.71 -1.87 22.58
N VAL A 19 34.40 -2.90 23.04
CA VAL A 19 34.48 -4.20 22.34
C VAL A 19 33.11 -4.88 22.27
N VAL A 20 32.36 -4.91 23.36
CA VAL A 20 31.01 -5.52 23.38
C VAL A 20 30.06 -4.77 22.44
N THR A 21 30.07 -3.44 22.45
CA THR A 21 29.24 -2.63 21.55
C THR A 21 29.61 -2.84 20.09
N ILE A 22 30.92 -2.84 19.74
CA ILE A 22 31.37 -3.06 18.37
C ILE A 22 31.01 -4.48 17.91
N ALA A 23 31.21 -5.50 18.74
CA ALA A 23 30.82 -6.87 18.41
C ALA A 23 29.31 -6.99 18.17
N GLY A 24 28.48 -6.34 19.00
CA GLY A 24 27.03 -6.28 18.82
C GLY A 24 26.62 -5.61 17.50
N LEU A 25 27.21 -4.45 17.19
CA LEU A 25 26.94 -3.72 15.93
C LEU A 25 27.36 -4.53 14.70
N LEU A 26 28.51 -5.20 14.74
CA LEU A 26 28.97 -6.06 13.65
C LEU A 26 28.04 -7.27 13.45
N LEU A 27 27.55 -7.88 14.54
CA LEU A 27 26.58 -8.98 14.45
C LEU A 27 25.27 -8.51 13.80
N VAL A 28 24.72 -7.36 14.23
CA VAL A 28 23.50 -6.79 13.64
C VAL A 28 23.72 -6.46 12.16
N ALA A 29 24.85 -5.84 11.80
CA ALA A 29 25.18 -5.50 10.43
C ALA A 29 25.25 -6.73 9.50
N LEU A 30 25.70 -7.87 10.01
CA LEU A 30 25.76 -9.13 9.25
C LEU A 30 24.39 -9.83 9.15
N ILE A 31 23.55 -9.70 10.18
CA ILE A 31 22.25 -10.39 10.25
C ILE A 31 21.15 -9.61 9.51
N ALA A 32 21.16 -8.27 9.58
CA ALA A 32 20.15 -7.41 8.96
C ALA A 32 19.88 -7.70 7.46
N PRO A 33 20.89 -7.80 6.56
CA PRO A 33 20.64 -8.11 5.15
C PRO A 33 20.04 -9.51 4.95
N ALA A 34 20.42 -10.48 5.79
CA ALA A 34 19.87 -11.83 5.72
C ALA A 34 18.39 -11.88 6.14
N ILE A 35 18.00 -11.09 7.15
CA ILE A 35 16.59 -10.97 7.57
C ILE A 35 15.74 -10.40 6.43
N GLN A 36 16.22 -9.37 5.72
CA GLN A 36 15.45 -8.78 4.62
C GLN A 36 15.30 -9.75 3.44
N GLN A 37 16.37 -10.45 3.05
CA GLN A 37 16.30 -11.49 2.01
C GLN A 37 15.32 -12.61 2.38
N ALA A 38 15.31 -13.03 3.66
CA ALA A 38 14.36 -14.02 4.14
C ALA A 38 12.90 -13.53 4.06
N ARG A 39 12.64 -12.26 4.37
CA ARG A 39 11.30 -11.64 4.25
C ARG A 39 10.84 -11.59 2.80
N ASP A 40 11.69 -11.17 1.88
CA ASP A 40 11.33 -11.11 0.46
C ASP A 40 11.11 -12.49 -0.14
N ALA A 41 11.92 -13.49 0.26
CA ALA A 41 11.69 -14.88 -0.10
C ALA A 41 10.34 -15.40 0.44
N ALA A 42 9.99 -15.05 1.69
CA ALA A 42 8.70 -15.41 2.27
C ALA A 42 7.53 -14.78 1.51
N ARG A 43 7.62 -13.48 1.17
CA ARG A 43 6.59 -12.80 0.37
C ARG A 43 6.42 -13.43 -1.01
N LYS A 44 7.51 -13.74 -1.72
CA LYS A 44 7.47 -14.48 -2.99
C LYS A 44 6.81 -15.85 -2.83
N SER A 45 7.12 -16.57 -1.74
CA SER A 45 6.52 -17.86 -1.44
C SER A 45 5.00 -17.76 -1.26
N THR A 46 4.53 -16.78 -0.50
CA THR A 46 3.10 -16.51 -0.30
C THR A 46 2.40 -16.15 -1.61
N SER A 47 2.96 -15.25 -2.41
CA SER A 47 2.42 -14.86 -3.72
C SER A 47 2.29 -16.06 -4.67
N LYS A 48 3.34 -16.89 -4.74
CA LYS A 48 3.34 -18.15 -5.48
C LYS A 48 2.26 -19.11 -4.98
N ASN A 49 2.03 -19.15 -3.67
CA ASN A 49 0.98 -19.97 -3.09
C ASN A 49 -0.44 -19.47 -3.42
N ASN A 50 -0.65 -18.15 -3.45
CA ASN A 50 -1.94 -17.57 -3.86
C ASN A 50 -2.30 -17.98 -5.31
N LEU A 51 -1.34 -17.87 -6.24
CA LEU A 51 -1.54 -18.35 -7.63
C LEU A 51 -1.79 -19.86 -7.71
N ARG A 52 -1.15 -20.68 -6.86
CA ARG A 52 -1.44 -22.13 -6.82
C ARG A 52 -2.85 -22.42 -6.33
N GLN A 53 -3.33 -21.69 -5.32
CA GLN A 53 -4.70 -21.82 -4.83
C GLN A 53 -5.71 -21.41 -5.92
N PHE A 54 -5.45 -20.33 -6.66
CA PHE A 54 -6.25 -20.02 -7.85
C PHE A 54 -6.19 -21.15 -8.87
N GLY A 55 -5.00 -21.65 -9.23
CA GLY A 55 -4.84 -22.76 -10.16
C GLY A 55 -5.65 -24.00 -9.76
N LEU A 56 -5.63 -24.38 -8.49
CA LEU A 56 -6.45 -25.46 -7.97
C LEU A 56 -7.95 -25.17 -8.11
N ALA A 57 -8.39 -23.95 -7.80
CA ALA A 57 -9.79 -23.54 -7.96
C ALA A 57 -10.24 -23.56 -9.42
N PHE A 58 -9.40 -23.13 -10.36
CA PHE A 58 -9.68 -23.20 -11.80
C PHE A 58 -9.76 -24.65 -12.30
N LEU A 59 -8.88 -25.53 -11.85
CA LEU A 59 -8.93 -26.96 -12.18
C LEU A 59 -10.21 -27.61 -11.63
N ASN A 60 -10.54 -27.36 -10.36
CA ASN A 60 -11.78 -27.89 -9.77
C ASN A 60 -13.05 -27.33 -10.46
N TYR A 61 -13.04 -26.05 -10.85
CA TYR A 61 -14.13 -25.45 -11.62
C TYR A 61 -14.27 -26.15 -12.97
N HIS A 62 -13.16 -26.36 -13.69
CA HIS A 62 -13.18 -27.06 -14.97
C HIS A 62 -13.64 -28.51 -14.83
N ASP A 63 -13.23 -29.23 -13.78
CA ASP A 63 -13.68 -30.61 -13.51
C ASP A 63 -15.22 -30.69 -13.34
N VAL A 64 -15.84 -29.67 -12.73
CA VAL A 64 -17.30 -29.63 -12.50
C VAL A 64 -18.07 -29.09 -13.71
N HIS A 65 -17.55 -28.08 -14.40
CA HIS A 65 -18.27 -27.34 -15.43
C HIS A 65 -17.82 -27.66 -16.86
N SER A 66 -16.75 -28.45 -17.02
CA SER A 66 -16.08 -28.79 -18.31
C SER A 66 -15.58 -27.59 -19.12
N CYS A 67 -15.53 -26.41 -18.50
CA CYS A 67 -14.98 -25.19 -19.08
C CYS A 67 -14.36 -24.31 -17.98
N LEU A 68 -13.53 -23.37 -18.38
CA LEU A 68 -13.04 -22.30 -17.52
C LEU A 68 -14.18 -21.32 -17.21
N PRO A 69 -14.15 -20.64 -16.05
CA PRO A 69 -15.14 -19.61 -15.75
C PRO A 69 -15.04 -18.50 -16.80
N SER A 70 -16.20 -17.96 -17.17
CA SER A 70 -16.24 -16.74 -17.97
C SER A 70 -15.45 -15.62 -17.27
N GLY A 71 -14.70 -14.83 -18.04
CA GLY A 71 -14.03 -13.64 -17.50
C GLY A 71 -15.01 -12.68 -16.85
N GLY A 72 -16.19 -12.57 -17.44
CA GLY A 72 -17.31 -11.76 -16.98
C GLY A 72 -18.60 -12.11 -17.69
N VAL A 73 -19.69 -12.24 -16.94
CA VAL A 73 -21.03 -12.41 -17.51
C VAL A 73 -21.62 -11.04 -17.79
N ILE A 74 -21.87 -10.75 -19.07
CA ILE A 74 -22.44 -9.47 -19.52
C ILE A 74 -23.75 -9.77 -20.27
N ALA A 75 -24.84 -9.20 -19.79
CA ALA A 75 -26.15 -9.33 -20.41
C ALA A 75 -26.23 -8.60 -21.76
N THR A 76 -27.24 -8.93 -22.58
CA THR A 76 -27.41 -8.35 -23.92
C THR A 76 -27.64 -6.84 -23.93
N ASP A 77 -28.14 -6.29 -22.82
CA ASP A 77 -28.33 -4.85 -22.61
C ASP A 77 -27.06 -4.14 -22.11
N GLY A 78 -25.93 -4.85 -22.00
CA GLY A 78 -24.66 -4.34 -21.49
C GLY A 78 -24.50 -4.43 -19.97
N THR A 79 -25.52 -4.91 -19.26
CA THR A 79 -25.48 -5.05 -17.80
C THR A 79 -24.39 -6.04 -17.39
N SER A 80 -23.48 -5.56 -16.55
CA SER A 80 -22.32 -6.31 -16.08
C SER A 80 -22.68 -7.10 -14.81
N HIS A 81 -22.79 -8.42 -14.93
CA HIS A 81 -23.09 -9.31 -13.80
C HIS A 81 -21.82 -9.58 -12.98
N HIS A 82 -21.15 -10.72 -13.17
CA HIS A 82 -20.09 -11.17 -12.27
C HIS A 82 -18.86 -11.64 -13.03
N GLY A 83 -17.68 -11.43 -12.44
CA GLY A 83 -16.40 -11.87 -12.98
C GLY A 83 -16.01 -13.30 -12.62
N TRP A 84 -14.90 -13.77 -13.21
CA TRP A 84 -14.36 -15.11 -12.95
C TRP A 84 -14.08 -15.38 -11.46
N CYS A 85 -13.64 -14.35 -10.72
CA CYS A 85 -13.28 -14.49 -9.29
C CYS A 85 -14.49 -14.90 -8.43
N ALA A 86 -15.69 -14.35 -8.73
CA ALA A 86 -16.92 -14.77 -8.07
C ALA A 86 -17.31 -16.22 -8.43
N SER A 87 -17.05 -16.65 -9.68
CA SER A 87 -17.42 -17.97 -10.18
C SER A 87 -16.59 -19.10 -9.56
N ILE A 88 -15.30 -18.86 -9.28
CA ILE A 88 -14.41 -19.87 -8.69
C ILE A 88 -14.45 -19.90 -7.16
N MET A 89 -15.15 -18.97 -6.53
CA MET A 89 -15.19 -18.81 -5.08
C MET A 89 -15.60 -20.08 -4.30
N PRO A 90 -16.51 -20.96 -4.78
CA PRO A 90 -16.82 -22.24 -4.12
C PRO A 90 -15.62 -23.19 -4.02
N PHE A 91 -14.65 -23.03 -4.92
CA PHE A 91 -13.45 -23.86 -5.03
C PHE A 91 -12.23 -23.21 -4.33
N LEU A 92 -12.45 -22.05 -3.70
CA LEU A 92 -11.53 -21.40 -2.78
C LEU A 92 -12.01 -21.65 -1.35
N ASP A 93 -11.16 -21.43 -0.34
CA ASP A 93 -11.54 -21.43 1.09
C ASP A 93 -12.52 -20.29 1.48
N SER A 94 -13.14 -19.66 0.49
CA SER A 94 -14.07 -18.52 0.56
C SER A 94 -15.53 -18.91 0.29
N SER A 95 -15.87 -20.20 0.37
CA SER A 95 -17.20 -20.78 0.09
C SER A 95 -18.43 -20.04 0.69
N PRO A 96 -18.38 -19.46 1.91
CA PRO A 96 -19.55 -18.77 2.48
C PRO A 96 -20.00 -17.53 1.71
N TYR A 97 -19.08 -16.79 1.08
CA TYR A 97 -19.40 -15.56 0.36
C TYR A 97 -20.15 -15.82 -0.94
N TYR A 98 -19.88 -16.96 -1.61
CA TYR A 98 -20.55 -17.32 -2.85
C TYR A 98 -22.08 -17.39 -2.68
N ASN A 99 -22.55 -17.99 -1.58
CA ASN A 99 -23.97 -18.15 -1.30
C ASN A 99 -24.69 -16.82 -0.98
N MET A 100 -23.94 -15.74 -0.72
CA MET A 100 -24.48 -14.41 -0.45
C MET A 100 -24.66 -13.57 -1.71
N ILE A 101 -24.05 -13.99 -2.84
CA ILE A 101 -24.11 -13.25 -4.10
C ILE A 101 -25.47 -13.51 -4.77
N ASP A 102 -26.19 -12.42 -5.07
CA ASP A 102 -27.34 -12.49 -5.97
C ASP A 102 -26.87 -12.44 -7.43
N PHE A 103 -26.77 -13.61 -8.07
CA PHE A 103 -26.35 -13.75 -9.45
C PHE A 103 -27.32 -13.12 -10.46
N ASN A 104 -28.57 -12.88 -10.08
CA ASN A 104 -29.55 -12.21 -10.94
C ASN A 104 -29.39 -10.67 -10.94
N ARG A 105 -28.50 -10.15 -10.10
CA ARG A 105 -28.20 -8.72 -10.01
C ARG A 105 -26.76 -8.43 -10.45
N PRO A 106 -26.48 -7.22 -10.96
CA PRO A 106 -25.13 -6.75 -11.24
C PRO A 106 -24.20 -6.86 -10.02
N TRP A 107 -22.89 -7.03 -10.23
CA TRP A 107 -21.91 -7.07 -9.13
C TRP A 107 -21.94 -5.80 -8.26
N ASN A 108 -22.14 -4.64 -8.89
CA ASN A 108 -22.15 -3.33 -8.22
C ASN A 108 -23.52 -2.91 -7.68
N HIS A 109 -24.55 -3.75 -7.81
CA HIS A 109 -25.87 -3.49 -7.24
C HIS A 109 -25.79 -3.42 -5.71
N ALA A 110 -26.64 -2.62 -5.05
CA ALA A 110 -26.61 -2.44 -3.59
C ALA A 110 -26.69 -3.76 -2.79
N THR A 111 -27.40 -4.76 -3.32
CA THR A 111 -27.51 -6.11 -2.75
C THR A 111 -26.20 -6.90 -2.78
N ASN A 112 -25.30 -6.60 -3.71
CA ASN A 112 -24.04 -7.33 -3.90
C ASN A 112 -22.82 -6.53 -3.48
N SER A 113 -22.90 -5.19 -3.56
CA SER A 113 -21.74 -4.31 -3.43
C SER A 113 -21.01 -4.46 -2.10
N TYR A 114 -21.70 -4.75 -1.00
CA TYR A 114 -21.07 -4.95 0.31
C TYR A 114 -20.12 -6.15 0.33
N LEU A 115 -20.42 -7.23 -0.40
CA LEU A 115 -19.54 -8.41 -0.49
C LEU A 115 -18.25 -8.05 -1.19
N PHE A 116 -18.35 -7.35 -2.32
CA PHE A 116 -17.20 -6.95 -3.13
C PHE A 116 -16.31 -5.87 -2.48
N ARG A 117 -16.67 -5.37 -1.30
CA ARG A 117 -15.84 -4.51 -0.45
C ARG A 117 -15.00 -5.30 0.55
N ILE A 118 -15.26 -6.61 0.72
CA ILE A 118 -14.51 -7.48 1.61
C ILE A 118 -13.15 -7.78 1.00
N GLU A 119 -12.09 -7.47 1.73
CA GLU A 119 -10.73 -7.80 1.35
C GLU A 119 -10.48 -9.31 1.48
N MET A 120 -10.00 -9.91 0.40
CA MET A 120 -9.59 -11.31 0.39
C MET A 120 -8.06 -11.39 0.33
N PRO A 121 -7.37 -11.87 1.38
CA PRO A 121 -5.91 -11.97 1.40
C PRO A 121 -5.32 -12.74 0.21
N ILE A 122 -6.04 -13.74 -0.32
CA ILE A 122 -5.64 -14.49 -1.51
C ILE A 122 -5.61 -13.64 -2.79
N CYS A 123 -6.46 -12.61 -2.89
CA CYS A 123 -6.50 -11.68 -4.03
C CYS A 123 -5.39 -10.63 -3.98
N GLN A 124 -4.65 -10.57 -2.87
CA GLN A 124 -3.64 -9.56 -2.60
C GLN A 124 -2.24 -10.17 -2.77
N MET A 125 -1.28 -9.31 -3.11
CA MET A 125 0.14 -9.66 -3.08
C MET A 125 0.76 -9.20 -1.75
N PRO A 126 1.57 -10.02 -1.08
CA PRO A 126 2.19 -9.68 0.20
C PRO A 126 3.28 -8.60 0.10
N ASP A 127 3.74 -8.28 -1.12
CA ASP A 127 4.68 -7.17 -1.40
C ASP A 127 3.98 -5.80 -1.38
N HIS A 128 2.64 -5.78 -1.36
CA HIS A 128 1.86 -4.56 -1.45
C HIS A 128 1.49 -4.04 -0.05
N GLU A 129 2.00 -2.87 0.31
CA GLU A 129 1.51 -2.05 1.45
C GLU A 129 0.12 -1.46 1.09
N PRO A 130 -0.75 -1.10 2.07
CA PRO A 130 -2.11 -1.63 2.24
C PRO A 130 -3.18 -1.03 1.31
N ARG A 131 -2.92 -0.91 0.00
CA ARG A 131 -3.96 -0.56 -0.99
C ARG A 131 -4.75 -1.81 -1.37
N SER A 132 -5.59 -2.25 -0.45
CA SER A 132 -6.48 -3.38 -0.69
C SER A 132 -7.83 -2.97 -1.29
N THR A 133 -8.10 -1.67 -1.44
CA THR A 133 -9.41 -1.14 -1.88
C THR A 133 -9.27 0.00 -2.91
N ALA A 134 -10.30 0.20 -3.74
CA ALA A 134 -10.50 1.35 -4.62
C ALA A 134 -11.16 2.52 -3.86
N ASN A 135 -11.11 3.75 -4.37
CA ASN A 135 -11.71 4.96 -3.77
C ASN A 135 -13.21 4.82 -3.53
N ASN A 136 -13.90 4.06 -4.38
CA ASN A 136 -15.30 3.72 -4.21
C ASN A 136 -15.54 2.64 -3.13
N GLY A 137 -14.47 2.16 -2.49
CA GLY A 137 -14.38 1.21 -1.38
C GLY A 137 -14.44 -0.27 -1.75
N TYR A 138 -14.45 -0.63 -3.04
CA TYR A 138 -14.38 -2.04 -3.44
C TYR A 138 -12.99 -2.64 -3.20
N ALA A 139 -12.93 -3.90 -2.76
CA ALA A 139 -11.67 -4.59 -2.55
C ALA A 139 -11.04 -5.02 -3.88
N LEU A 140 -9.73 -4.86 -3.99
CA LEU A 140 -8.96 -5.05 -5.21
C LEU A 140 -8.46 -6.48 -5.38
N ILE A 141 -8.07 -6.82 -6.61
CA ILE A 141 -7.32 -8.02 -6.94
C ILE A 141 -6.04 -7.66 -7.70
N HIS A 142 -4.93 -8.29 -7.30
CA HIS A 142 -3.59 -8.06 -7.85
C HIS A 142 -3.21 -9.06 -8.94
N TYR A 143 -4.18 -9.82 -9.45
CA TYR A 143 -3.99 -10.87 -10.44
C TYR A 143 -4.99 -10.66 -11.58
N MET A 144 -4.50 -10.72 -12.82
CA MET A 144 -5.35 -10.57 -14.01
C MET A 144 -5.30 -11.82 -14.87
N GLY A 145 -6.44 -12.11 -15.49
CA GLY A 145 -6.64 -13.26 -16.35
C GLY A 145 -6.15 -13.10 -17.77
N ASN A 146 -5.89 -14.23 -18.41
CA ASN A 146 -5.63 -14.33 -19.83
C ASN A 146 -6.89 -14.01 -20.64
N PRO A 147 -6.92 -12.91 -21.42
CA PRO A 147 -8.11 -12.51 -22.17
C PRO A 147 -8.53 -13.56 -23.20
N ASN A 148 -7.60 -14.37 -23.70
CA ASN A 148 -7.96 -15.43 -24.65
C ASN A 148 -8.81 -16.55 -24.02
N LEU A 149 -8.70 -16.73 -22.71
CA LEU A 149 -9.39 -17.80 -21.96
C LEU A 149 -10.56 -17.24 -21.14
N LEU A 150 -10.32 -16.09 -20.52
CA LEU A 150 -11.19 -15.42 -19.55
C LEU A 150 -11.71 -14.09 -20.11
N HIS A 151 -12.25 -14.11 -21.32
CA HIS A 151 -12.96 -12.96 -21.91
C HIS A 151 -14.44 -12.95 -21.50
N ARG A 152 -15.15 -11.91 -21.91
CA ARG A 152 -16.58 -11.78 -21.64
C ARG A 152 -17.38 -12.94 -22.23
N ASN A 153 -18.32 -13.46 -21.45
CA ASN A 153 -19.22 -14.55 -21.83
C ASN A 153 -18.48 -15.79 -22.41
N SER A 154 -17.23 -16.02 -21.99
CA SER A 154 -16.44 -17.14 -22.49
C SER A 154 -16.90 -18.48 -21.90
N SER A 155 -16.64 -19.55 -22.64
CA SER A 155 -16.83 -20.94 -22.19
C SER A 155 -15.69 -21.82 -22.75
N VAL A 156 -14.45 -21.34 -22.60
CA VAL A 156 -13.25 -22.01 -23.12
C VAL A 156 -12.92 -23.23 -22.26
N SER A 157 -12.62 -24.37 -22.87
CA SER A 157 -12.12 -25.57 -22.17
C SER A 157 -10.60 -25.63 -22.20
N PHE A 158 -10.00 -26.34 -21.24
CA PHE A 158 -8.59 -26.72 -21.31
C PHE A 158 -8.26 -27.55 -22.56
N ASP A 159 -9.22 -28.27 -23.13
CA ASP A 159 -9.04 -29.01 -24.39
C ASP A 159 -8.82 -28.09 -25.61
N ASP A 160 -9.31 -26.84 -25.54
CA ASP A 160 -9.09 -25.84 -26.61
C ASP A 160 -7.64 -25.33 -26.64
N CYS A 161 -6.87 -25.58 -25.58
CA CYS A 161 -5.49 -25.14 -25.42
C CYS A 161 -4.50 -26.03 -26.20
N THR A 162 -4.59 -26.00 -27.53
CA THR A 162 -3.83 -26.89 -28.44
C THR A 162 -2.31 -26.73 -28.39
N ALA A 163 -1.78 -25.64 -27.83
CA ALA A 163 -0.35 -25.47 -27.55
C ALA A 163 0.15 -26.25 -26.31
N GLY A 164 -0.77 -26.90 -25.59
CA GLY A 164 -0.51 -27.61 -24.35
C GLY A 164 -0.60 -26.71 -23.12
N LEU A 165 -1.14 -27.25 -22.04
CA LEU A 165 -1.42 -26.51 -20.79
C LEU A 165 -0.17 -25.91 -20.12
N ALA A 166 0.99 -26.55 -20.27
CA ALA A 166 2.27 -26.02 -19.79
C ALA A 166 2.75 -24.78 -20.58
N ASN A 167 2.25 -24.57 -21.80
CA ASN A 167 2.56 -23.40 -22.62
C ASN A 167 1.45 -22.33 -22.57
N THR A 168 0.24 -22.70 -22.18
CA THR A 168 -0.85 -21.74 -21.93
C THR A 168 -0.73 -21.08 -20.56
N TRP A 169 -0.94 -19.76 -20.46
CA TRP A 169 -0.98 -19.04 -19.17
C TRP A 169 -2.44 -18.71 -18.80
N LEU A 170 -2.73 -18.71 -17.50
CA LEU A 170 -4.07 -18.49 -16.94
C LEU A 170 -4.18 -17.12 -16.25
N LEU A 171 -3.35 -16.90 -15.24
CA LEU A 171 -3.31 -15.68 -14.44
C LEU A 171 -1.87 -15.18 -14.33
N GLY A 172 -1.70 -13.88 -14.10
CA GLY A 172 -0.41 -13.30 -13.75
C GLY A 172 -0.53 -12.20 -12.70
N GLU A 173 0.57 -11.97 -11.98
CA GLU A 173 0.76 -10.85 -11.07
C GLU A 173 0.81 -9.52 -11.83
N THR A 174 0.02 -8.53 -11.45
CA THR A 174 0.00 -7.21 -12.10
C THR A 174 0.84 -6.16 -11.40
N ALA A 175 1.48 -5.28 -12.18
CA ALA A 175 2.29 -4.17 -11.66
C ALA A 175 1.44 -3.03 -11.08
N GLY A 176 0.19 -2.90 -11.52
CA GLY A 176 -0.72 -1.82 -11.17
C GLY A 176 -2.03 -1.92 -11.93
N GLU A 177 -2.71 -0.79 -12.06
CA GLU A 177 -4.12 -0.66 -12.48
C GLU A 177 -5.01 -1.78 -11.93
N TYR A 178 -4.91 -2.02 -10.61
CA TYR A 178 -5.70 -3.07 -9.96
C TYR A 178 -7.18 -2.73 -10.05
N GLN A 179 -7.98 -3.77 -10.17
CA GLN A 179 -9.42 -3.65 -10.32
C GLN A 179 -10.12 -4.34 -9.15
N PRO A 180 -11.37 -3.98 -8.84
CA PRO A 180 -12.15 -4.72 -7.87
C PRO A 180 -12.21 -6.20 -8.20
N TRP A 181 -12.08 -7.07 -7.21
CA TRP A 181 -12.15 -8.52 -7.47
C TRP A 181 -13.52 -8.96 -8.01
N GLY A 182 -14.58 -8.18 -7.74
CA GLY A 182 -15.92 -8.36 -8.31
C GLY A 182 -16.10 -7.84 -9.74
N TYR A 183 -15.17 -7.03 -10.25
CA TYR A 183 -15.29 -6.41 -11.56
C TYR A 183 -15.25 -7.47 -12.66
N PRO A 184 -16.23 -7.50 -13.59
CA PRO A 184 -16.32 -8.56 -14.59
C PRO A 184 -15.34 -8.41 -15.76
N PHE A 185 -14.36 -7.50 -15.70
CA PHE A 185 -13.34 -7.33 -16.74
C PHE A 185 -11.92 -7.51 -16.22
N ASN A 186 -11.74 -8.43 -15.27
CA ASN A 186 -10.46 -8.78 -14.62
C ASN A 186 -9.52 -9.60 -15.54
N TRP A 187 -9.26 -9.10 -16.75
CA TRP A 187 -8.29 -9.63 -17.71
C TRP A 187 -7.45 -8.52 -18.33
N ARG A 188 -6.26 -8.90 -18.82
CA ARG A 188 -5.29 -7.98 -19.39
C ARG A 188 -4.39 -8.71 -20.37
N SER A 189 -4.04 -8.05 -21.49
CA SER A 189 -3.05 -8.59 -22.42
C SER A 189 -1.69 -8.71 -21.74
N LEU A 190 -0.99 -9.84 -21.96
CA LEU A 190 0.30 -10.12 -21.31
C LEU A 190 1.39 -9.10 -21.68
N GLY A 191 1.28 -8.48 -22.85
CA GLY A 191 2.31 -7.59 -23.39
C GLY A 191 3.59 -8.35 -23.79
N THR A 192 4.68 -7.59 -23.94
CA THR A 192 6.01 -8.12 -24.35
C THR A 192 7.08 -7.98 -23.27
N SER A 193 6.76 -7.32 -22.16
CA SER A 193 7.68 -7.04 -21.04
C SER A 193 6.92 -6.96 -19.73
N LEU A 194 7.62 -7.20 -18.62
CA LEU A 194 7.10 -7.05 -17.26
C LEU A 194 7.56 -5.72 -16.66
N ASN A 195 6.77 -5.19 -15.72
CA ASN A 195 7.05 -3.95 -14.99
C ASN A 195 7.34 -2.74 -15.91
N SER A 196 6.74 -2.70 -17.10
CA SER A 196 6.93 -1.61 -18.08
C SER A 196 5.96 -0.43 -17.91
N GLY A 197 5.02 -0.55 -16.97
CA GLY A 197 3.95 0.42 -16.71
C GLY A 197 2.94 -0.15 -15.72
N LEU A 198 2.03 0.69 -15.21
CA LEU A 198 0.96 0.23 -14.31
C LEU A 198 -0.02 -0.73 -15.00
N ASP A 199 -0.19 -0.58 -16.31
CA ASP A 199 -0.99 -1.42 -17.19
C ASP A 199 -0.30 -2.76 -17.57
N SER A 200 0.89 -3.06 -17.02
CA SER A 200 1.66 -4.28 -17.32
C SER A 200 1.55 -5.36 -16.22
N PHE A 201 2.04 -6.57 -16.51
CA PHE A 201 2.26 -7.60 -15.48
C PHE A 201 3.57 -7.34 -14.74
N GLY A 202 3.62 -7.62 -13.44
CA GLY A 202 4.76 -7.23 -12.61
C GLY A 202 4.52 -7.35 -11.11
N ARG A 203 5.53 -6.97 -10.33
CA ARG A 203 5.51 -6.90 -8.86
C ARG A 203 6.01 -5.53 -8.43
N PRO A 204 5.55 -4.99 -7.28
CA PRO A 204 6.03 -3.71 -6.76
C PRO A 204 7.54 -3.63 -6.55
N THR A 205 8.18 -4.76 -6.27
CA THR A 205 9.64 -4.91 -6.14
C THR A 205 10.40 -4.65 -7.45
N GLY A 206 9.73 -4.69 -8.59
CA GLY A 206 10.31 -4.41 -9.90
C GLY A 206 11.31 -5.47 -10.37
N ASP A 207 11.22 -6.71 -9.88
CA ASP A 207 12.16 -7.79 -10.21
C ASP A 207 11.59 -8.85 -11.16
N GLY A 208 10.27 -8.87 -11.36
CA GLY A 208 9.59 -9.80 -12.25
C GLY A 208 8.12 -9.98 -11.92
N ALA A 209 7.56 -11.14 -12.27
CA ALA A 209 6.19 -11.56 -11.95
C ALA A 209 6.10 -13.09 -11.89
N PHE A 210 5.22 -13.60 -11.03
CA PHE A 210 4.75 -14.97 -11.17
C PHE A 210 3.59 -15.05 -12.17
N ILE A 211 3.63 -16.10 -12.99
CA ILE A 211 2.58 -16.46 -13.94
C ILE A 211 2.14 -17.89 -13.65
N LEU A 212 0.81 -18.06 -13.54
CA LEU A 212 0.14 -19.35 -13.45
C LEU A 212 -0.09 -19.91 -14.85
N LYS A 213 0.24 -21.19 -15.04
CA LYS A 213 0.09 -21.93 -16.28
C LYS A 213 -1.19 -22.76 -16.27
N GLY A 214 -1.64 -23.19 -17.45
CA GLY A 214 -2.83 -24.05 -17.61
C GLY A 214 -2.73 -25.38 -16.88
N ASP A 215 -1.51 -25.89 -16.66
CA ASP A 215 -1.24 -27.13 -15.93
C ASP A 215 -1.19 -26.95 -14.40
N GLY A 216 -1.55 -25.76 -13.90
CA GLY A 216 -1.48 -25.43 -12.47
C GLY A 216 -0.07 -25.08 -11.97
N SER A 217 0.97 -25.19 -12.81
CA SER A 217 2.32 -24.80 -12.42
C SER A 217 2.46 -23.28 -12.35
N VAL A 218 3.21 -22.79 -11.36
CA VAL A 218 3.52 -21.37 -11.20
C VAL A 218 5.00 -21.15 -11.47
N ARG A 219 5.31 -20.23 -12.39
CA ARG A 219 6.68 -19.91 -12.83
C ARG A 219 6.96 -18.42 -12.61
N PHE A 220 8.17 -18.13 -12.14
CA PHE A 220 8.66 -16.76 -12.03
C PHE A 220 9.34 -16.36 -13.34
N PHE A 221 9.03 -15.18 -13.85
CA PHE A 221 9.68 -14.57 -14.99
C PHE A 221 10.31 -13.25 -14.53
N SER A 222 11.60 -13.06 -14.78
CA SER A 222 12.28 -11.80 -14.47
C SER A 222 12.01 -10.74 -15.54
N ASN A 223 12.28 -9.46 -15.23
CA ASN A 223 12.18 -8.38 -16.22
C ASN A 223 13.16 -8.52 -17.40
N GLU A 224 14.21 -9.33 -17.24
CA GLU A 224 15.19 -9.64 -18.29
C GLU A 224 14.72 -10.75 -19.24
N THR A 225 13.57 -11.36 -18.97
CA THR A 225 13.00 -12.41 -19.82
C THR A 225 12.81 -11.88 -21.25
N ASN A 226 13.29 -12.63 -22.24
CA ASN A 226 13.21 -12.25 -23.64
C ASN A 226 11.74 -12.05 -24.09
N ALA A 227 11.46 -10.93 -24.76
CA ALA A 227 10.13 -10.57 -25.27
C ALA A 227 9.48 -11.66 -26.15
N ALA A 228 10.28 -12.47 -26.85
CA ALA A 228 9.77 -13.58 -27.66
C ALA A 228 9.07 -14.67 -26.81
N VAL A 229 9.43 -14.82 -25.54
CA VAL A 229 8.76 -15.74 -24.61
C VAL A 229 7.34 -15.24 -24.33
N PHE A 230 7.20 -13.96 -23.94
CA PHE A 230 5.87 -13.37 -23.67
C PHE A 230 5.01 -13.35 -24.93
N LYS A 231 5.58 -13.06 -26.10
CA LYS A 231 4.87 -13.16 -27.37
C LYS A 231 4.32 -14.57 -27.62
N LYS A 232 5.16 -15.60 -27.45
CA LYS A 232 4.69 -17.01 -27.59
C LYS A 232 3.60 -17.37 -26.59
N LEU A 233 3.66 -16.85 -25.36
CA LEU A 233 2.64 -17.07 -24.35
C LEU A 233 1.32 -16.34 -24.68
N ALA A 234 1.40 -15.11 -25.17
CA ALA A 234 0.24 -14.31 -25.57
C ALA A 234 -0.45 -14.89 -26.82
N ASP A 235 0.34 -15.39 -27.77
CA ASP A 235 -0.13 -15.98 -29.03
C ASP A 235 -0.50 -17.47 -28.90
N ALA A 236 -0.49 -18.04 -27.69
CA ALA A 236 -0.87 -19.43 -27.47
C ALA A 236 -2.40 -19.61 -27.63
N PRO A 237 -2.87 -20.56 -28.48
CA PRO A 237 -4.28 -20.81 -28.70
C PRO A 237 -5.01 -21.34 -27.44
N PRO A 238 -6.34 -21.09 -27.33
CA PRO A 238 -7.19 -20.37 -28.29
C PRO A 238 -6.88 -18.86 -28.31
N ILE A 239 -7.26 -18.16 -29.38
CA ILE A 239 -7.09 -16.70 -29.50
C ILE A 239 -8.49 -16.07 -29.60
N ALA A 240 -8.83 -15.22 -28.65
CA ALA A 240 -10.11 -14.53 -28.65
C ALA A 240 -10.12 -13.41 -29.70
N LYS A 241 -11.29 -13.12 -30.27
CA LYS A 241 -11.45 -11.98 -31.17
C LYS A 241 -11.42 -10.68 -30.38
N PHE A 242 -11.08 -9.58 -31.05
CA PHE A 242 -10.96 -8.26 -30.40
C PHE A 242 -12.25 -7.86 -29.67
N GLU A 243 -13.42 -8.08 -30.29
CA GLU A 243 -14.73 -7.69 -29.74
C GLU A 243 -15.09 -8.47 -28.45
N MET A 244 -14.47 -9.64 -28.25
CA MET A 244 -14.67 -10.48 -27.09
C MET A 244 -13.84 -9.99 -25.88
N ILE A 245 -12.66 -9.44 -26.14
CA ILE A 245 -11.71 -9.00 -25.11
C ILE A 245 -11.83 -7.50 -24.80
N GLU A 246 -12.57 -6.75 -25.62
CA GLU A 246 -12.85 -5.34 -25.41
C GLU A 246 -13.56 -5.14 -24.06
N LYS A 247 -13.06 -4.16 -23.29
CA LYS A 247 -13.58 -3.79 -21.97
C LYS A 247 -13.94 -2.30 -21.95
N PRO A 248 -14.92 -1.89 -21.12
CA PRO A 248 -15.21 -0.47 -20.92
C PRO A 248 -13.97 0.30 -20.45
N ASP A 249 -13.90 1.57 -20.83
CA ASP A 249 -12.93 2.51 -20.26
C ASP A 249 -13.35 2.84 -18.82
N ALA A 250 -12.92 1.98 -17.90
CA ALA A 250 -13.21 2.09 -16.47
C ALA A 250 -11.89 2.06 -15.73
N THR A 251 -11.54 3.19 -15.13
CA THR A 251 -10.43 3.34 -14.21
C THR A 251 -10.95 3.25 -12.78
N PHE A 252 -10.23 2.49 -11.94
CA PHE A 252 -10.50 2.43 -10.51
C PHE A 252 -9.38 3.19 -9.83
N GLU A 253 -9.67 4.39 -9.38
CA GLU A 253 -8.75 5.09 -8.51
C GLU A 253 -8.58 4.27 -7.23
N TYR A 254 -7.34 4.00 -6.84
CA TYR A 254 -7.06 3.31 -5.58
C TYR A 254 -7.60 4.13 -4.44
N ALA A 255 -8.15 3.45 -3.43
CA ALA A 255 -8.30 4.06 -2.12
C ALA A 255 -6.90 4.56 -1.77
N SER A 256 -6.74 5.88 -1.83
CA SER A 256 -5.65 6.49 -1.11
C SER A 256 -5.78 5.99 0.33
N SER A 257 -4.68 5.74 1.01
CA SER A 257 -4.72 5.65 2.47
C SER A 257 -5.12 7.05 2.94
N ASP A 258 -6.42 7.29 2.94
CA ASP A 258 -7.19 8.43 3.40
C ASP A 258 -6.79 9.84 3.00
N TRP A 259 -6.07 10.18 1.92
CA TRP A 259 -5.81 11.63 1.71
C TRP A 259 -5.51 12.12 0.28
N THR A 260 -6.36 13.01 -0.26
CA THR A 260 -6.04 13.85 -1.44
C THR A 260 -5.26 15.07 -0.97
N GLY A 261 -3.96 15.12 -1.25
CA GLY A 261 -3.10 16.21 -0.82
C GLY A 261 -2.91 17.29 -1.90
N ASP A 262 -3.32 18.52 -1.65
CA ASP A 262 -2.79 19.66 -2.41
C ASP A 262 -1.31 19.83 -2.02
N TRP A 263 -0.43 19.82 -3.02
CA TRP A 263 0.99 20.06 -2.80
C TRP A 263 1.22 21.56 -2.64
N MET A 264 1.68 21.97 -1.46
CA MET A 264 2.12 23.33 -1.21
C MET A 264 3.64 23.39 -1.31
N ASP A 265 4.12 24.13 -2.32
CA ASP A 265 5.53 24.47 -2.44
C ASP A 265 5.91 25.48 -1.34
N LEU A 266 6.83 25.09 -0.45
CA LEU A 266 7.32 25.94 0.64
C LEU A 266 8.59 26.71 0.24
N ASP A 267 9.12 26.51 -0.97
CA ASP A 267 10.31 27.19 -1.48
C ASP A 267 10.10 27.72 -2.90
N GLU A 268 9.59 28.95 -3.02
CA GLU A 268 9.33 29.62 -4.31
C GLU A 268 10.56 29.72 -5.24
N HIS A 269 11.79 29.47 -4.73
CA HIS A 269 13.04 29.60 -5.46
C HIS A 269 13.75 28.26 -5.75
N ASP A 270 13.15 27.11 -5.37
CA ASP A 270 13.70 25.78 -5.63
C ASP A 270 12.61 24.81 -6.14
N PRO A 271 12.52 24.55 -7.47
CA PRO A 271 11.52 23.64 -8.05
C PRO A 271 11.67 22.16 -7.62
N ASP A 272 12.75 21.82 -6.89
CA ASP A 272 12.97 20.51 -6.27
C ASP A 272 12.93 20.54 -4.71
N GLY A 273 12.47 21.65 -4.13
CA GLY A 273 12.53 21.99 -2.72
C GLY A 273 11.52 21.32 -1.77
N LEU A 274 11.65 21.69 -0.49
CA LEU A 274 10.83 21.25 0.64
C LEU A 274 9.34 21.53 0.37
N GLY A 275 8.48 20.51 0.45
CA GLY A 275 7.04 20.66 0.25
C GLY A 275 6.23 20.15 1.45
N ALA A 276 5.04 20.72 1.63
CA ALA A 276 4.01 20.16 2.50
C ALA A 276 2.88 19.59 1.64
N VAL A 277 2.39 18.42 2.04
CA VAL A 277 1.18 17.85 1.48
C VAL A 277 0.03 18.16 2.43
N ILE A 278 -0.98 18.85 1.91
CA ILE A 278 -2.17 19.24 2.65
C ILE A 278 -3.33 18.36 2.21
N ASN A 279 -3.62 17.38 3.03
CA ASN A 279 -4.66 16.40 2.83
C ASN A 279 -6.04 17.01 3.04
N ILE A 280 -6.84 16.99 2.00
CA ILE A 280 -8.22 17.43 1.92
C ILE A 280 -9.11 16.18 2.05
N ASP A 281 -10.19 16.28 2.84
CA ASP A 281 -11.19 15.21 2.96
C ASP A 281 -12.17 15.21 1.77
N ASN A 282 -13.07 14.22 1.77
CA ASN A 282 -14.10 14.04 0.74
C ASN A 282 -15.12 15.21 0.64
N GLU A 283 -15.11 16.15 1.58
CA GLU A 283 -15.96 17.35 1.59
C GLU A 283 -15.21 18.61 1.11
N GLY A 284 -13.94 18.47 0.70
CA GLY A 284 -13.11 19.58 0.27
C GLY A 284 -12.47 20.36 1.43
N VAL A 285 -12.45 19.81 2.65
CA VAL A 285 -11.88 20.45 3.84
C VAL A 285 -10.47 19.94 4.14
N PRO A 286 -9.45 20.81 4.26
CA PRO A 286 -8.11 20.45 4.70
C PRO A 286 -8.11 19.84 6.11
N ARG A 287 -7.69 18.58 6.24
CA ARG A 287 -7.69 17.81 7.49
C ARG A 287 -6.31 17.50 8.04
N CYS A 288 -5.35 17.16 7.18
CA CYS A 288 -4.03 16.71 7.63
C CYS A 288 -2.91 17.43 6.88
N ALA A 289 -1.88 17.88 7.58
CA ALA A 289 -0.67 18.40 6.97
C ALA A 289 0.50 17.46 7.28
N TYR A 290 1.30 17.12 6.28
CA TYR A 290 2.57 16.43 6.50
C TYR A 290 3.67 16.89 5.55
N PHE A 291 4.90 16.95 6.05
CA PHE A 291 6.06 17.36 5.25
C PHE A 291 6.59 16.17 4.44
N LEU A 292 6.83 16.40 3.15
CA LEU A 292 7.58 15.48 2.29
C LEU A 292 8.85 16.19 1.81
N GLY A 293 10.01 15.63 2.15
CA GLY A 293 11.21 15.86 1.35
C GLY A 293 11.12 14.96 0.12
N LYS A 294 11.26 15.49 -1.11
CA LYS A 294 11.57 14.63 -2.24
C LYS A 294 12.81 13.81 -1.86
N SER A 295 12.73 12.49 -2.06
CA SER A 295 13.79 11.52 -1.80
C SER A 295 15.07 11.84 -2.60
N LYS A 296 15.87 12.81 -2.16
CA LYS A 296 17.30 12.99 -2.47
C LYS A 296 17.98 13.69 -1.29
N SER A 297 19.18 13.23 -0.93
CA SER A 297 20.05 13.84 0.06
C SER A 297 20.31 15.32 -0.31
N GLY A 298 19.66 16.28 0.35
CA GLY A 298 19.88 17.71 0.08
C GLY A 298 18.82 18.70 0.57
N ALA A 299 17.59 18.29 0.90
CA ALA A 299 16.55 19.22 1.35
C ALA A 299 16.90 19.89 2.70
N ARG A 300 16.65 21.22 2.81
CA ARG A 300 16.81 21.96 4.07
C ARG A 300 15.78 21.48 5.11
N PRO A 301 16.08 21.53 6.42
CA PRO A 301 15.09 21.26 7.46
C PRO A 301 13.90 22.22 7.38
N VAL A 302 12.72 21.71 7.77
CA VAL A 302 11.52 22.52 8.01
C VAL A 302 11.79 23.50 9.14
N ASN A 303 11.45 24.77 8.93
CA ASN A 303 11.62 25.85 9.91
C ASN A 303 10.28 26.47 10.33
N ILE A 304 10.33 27.44 11.24
CA ILE A 304 9.13 28.10 11.78
C ILE A 304 8.33 28.89 10.72
N ARG A 305 8.98 29.44 9.69
CA ARG A 305 8.31 30.17 8.61
C ARG A 305 7.40 29.24 7.80
N ASP A 306 7.86 28.02 7.55
CA ASP A 306 7.10 26.99 6.83
C ASP A 306 5.82 26.62 7.60
N ILE A 307 5.93 26.49 8.92
CA ILE A 307 4.82 26.16 9.82
C ILE A 307 3.82 27.30 9.89
N ASN A 308 4.29 28.54 10.08
CA ASN A 308 3.45 29.72 10.11
C ASN A 308 2.64 29.90 8.82
N ARG A 309 3.21 29.54 7.68
CA ARG A 309 2.50 29.55 6.39
C ARG A 309 1.37 28.53 6.36
N ILE A 310 1.62 27.29 6.77
CA ILE A 310 0.59 26.23 6.87
C ILE A 310 -0.54 26.67 7.81
N VAL A 311 -0.21 27.24 8.96
CA VAL A 311 -1.19 27.67 9.96
C VAL A 311 -2.04 28.84 9.45
N ALA A 312 -1.46 29.75 8.66
CA ALA A 312 -2.17 30.86 8.05
C ALA A 312 -3.10 30.43 6.91
N GLU A 313 -2.67 29.50 6.07
CA GLU A 313 -3.44 29.01 4.92
C GLU A 313 -4.49 27.96 5.32
N TYR A 314 -4.22 27.17 6.37
CA TYR A 314 -5.04 26.03 6.79
C TYR A 314 -5.31 26.01 8.31
N PRO A 315 -6.04 27.00 8.86
CA PRO A 315 -6.34 27.07 10.29
C PRO A 315 -7.25 25.93 10.80
N GLU A 316 -7.90 25.22 9.88
CA GLU A 316 -8.90 24.18 10.14
C GLU A 316 -8.32 22.77 10.31
N LEU A 317 -6.99 22.63 10.24
CA LEU A 317 -6.31 21.33 10.31
C LEU A 317 -6.63 20.57 11.59
N ARG A 318 -6.85 19.26 11.42
CA ARG A 318 -7.12 18.31 12.52
C ARG A 318 -5.94 17.41 12.82
N GLU A 319 -5.07 17.17 11.85
CA GLU A 319 -3.88 16.36 12.06
C GLU A 319 -2.64 17.07 11.52
N PHE A 320 -1.54 17.01 12.27
CA PHE A 320 -0.24 17.47 11.81
C PHE A 320 0.77 16.35 12.02
N VAL A 321 1.27 15.80 10.92
CA VAL A 321 2.16 14.64 10.90
C VAL A 321 3.56 15.04 10.39
N HIS A 322 4.61 14.41 10.92
CA HIS A 322 6.01 14.73 10.60
C HIS A 322 6.42 16.17 10.94
N CYS A 323 5.80 16.76 11.97
CA CYS A 323 6.22 18.06 12.48
C CYS A 323 7.64 17.96 13.08
N PRO A 324 8.53 18.94 12.85
CA PRO A 324 9.84 18.99 13.51
C PRO A 324 9.72 18.99 15.04
N SER A 325 10.85 18.80 15.72
CA SER A 325 10.93 18.91 17.17
C SER A 325 10.30 20.21 17.68
N ILE A 326 9.47 20.11 18.71
CA ILE A 326 8.72 21.25 19.27
C ILE A 326 9.55 21.92 20.35
N ASN A 327 9.95 23.15 20.09
CA ASN A 327 10.45 24.12 21.07
C ASN A 327 9.39 25.22 21.31
N ASP A 328 9.71 26.22 22.14
CA ASP A 328 8.75 27.30 22.47
C ASP A 328 8.29 28.10 21.24
N GLU A 329 9.19 28.36 20.29
CA GLU A 329 8.85 29.07 19.06
C GLU A 329 7.90 28.25 18.17
N MET A 330 8.13 26.94 18.09
CA MET A 330 7.23 26.02 17.37
C MET A 330 5.87 25.90 18.06
N ALA A 331 5.85 25.94 19.40
CA ALA A 331 4.60 25.95 20.16
C ALA A 331 3.77 27.22 19.91
N GLU A 332 4.43 28.37 19.76
CA GLU A 332 3.78 29.62 19.36
C GLU A 332 3.13 29.50 17.99
N ALA A 333 3.87 28.99 17.00
CA ALA A 333 3.38 28.77 15.64
C ALA A 333 2.16 27.85 15.60
N LEU A 334 2.17 26.76 16.37
CA LEU A 334 1.10 25.77 16.41
C LEU A 334 -0.17 26.25 17.14
N SER A 335 -0.08 27.28 17.97
CA SER A 335 -1.19 27.78 18.80
C SER A 335 -2.42 28.21 17.98
N GLY A 336 -2.24 28.53 16.70
CA GLY A 336 -3.32 28.92 15.77
C GLY A 336 -4.21 27.76 15.31
N LEU A 337 -3.76 26.50 15.42
CA LEU A 337 -4.49 25.32 14.95
C LEU A 337 -5.50 24.82 15.98
N THR A 338 -6.47 25.65 16.35
CA THR A 338 -7.41 25.35 17.45
C THR A 338 -8.23 24.06 17.25
N LYS A 339 -8.37 23.56 16.01
CA LYS A 339 -9.09 22.32 15.67
C LYS A 339 -8.19 21.07 15.62
N LEU A 340 -6.92 21.21 15.95
CA LEU A 340 -5.95 20.12 15.90
C LEU A 340 -6.32 19.02 16.91
N GLU A 341 -6.46 17.80 16.42
CA GLU A 341 -6.78 16.59 17.18
C GLU A 341 -5.56 15.67 17.36
N LEU A 342 -4.64 15.64 16.40
CA LEU A 342 -3.45 14.78 16.39
C LEU A 342 -2.19 15.55 16.01
N LEU A 343 -1.12 15.37 16.77
CA LEU A 343 0.21 15.91 16.47
C LEU A 343 1.27 14.80 16.52
N LYS A 344 1.90 14.50 15.39
CA LYS A 344 3.07 13.60 15.32
C LYS A 344 4.34 14.41 15.06
N THR A 345 5.28 14.37 15.99
CA THR A 345 6.47 15.23 16.00
C THR A 345 7.75 14.46 16.35
N GLY A 346 8.91 15.10 16.18
CA GLY A 346 10.19 14.67 16.73
C GLY A 346 10.25 14.79 18.26
N SER A 347 11.30 15.43 18.79
CA SER A 347 11.46 15.61 20.23
C SER A 347 10.65 16.82 20.74
N VAL A 348 10.05 16.71 21.92
CA VAL A 348 9.33 17.82 22.55
C VAL A 348 10.15 18.38 23.72
N THR A 349 10.57 19.64 23.62
CA THR A 349 11.51 20.30 24.56
C THR A 349 11.00 21.65 25.06
N VAL A 350 9.69 21.83 25.20
CA VAL A 350 9.08 23.10 25.61
C VAL A 350 9.34 23.48 27.08
N SER A 351 9.49 24.78 27.32
CA SER A 351 9.51 25.40 28.65
C SER A 351 8.09 25.57 29.21
N ASP A 352 7.96 26.14 30.42
CA ASP A 352 6.65 26.51 30.98
C ASP A 352 5.88 27.48 30.06
N ARG A 353 6.60 28.43 29.44
CA ARG A 353 6.02 29.38 28.49
C ARG A 353 5.52 28.65 27.24
N GLY A 354 6.34 27.77 26.66
CA GLY A 354 5.96 26.97 25.50
C GLY A 354 4.76 26.06 25.76
N ALA A 355 4.68 25.47 26.95
CA ALA A 355 3.53 24.65 27.34
C ALA A 355 2.24 25.49 27.41
N GLN A 356 2.28 26.69 27.99
CA GLN A 356 1.12 27.60 28.06
C GLN A 356 0.63 28.04 26.68
N LEU A 357 1.53 28.19 25.70
CA LEU A 357 1.16 28.55 24.33
C LEU A 357 0.32 27.47 23.62
N LEU A 358 0.40 26.21 24.08
CA LEU A 358 -0.43 25.12 23.55
C LEU A 358 -1.81 25.01 24.21
N GLN A 359 -2.10 25.79 25.26
CA GLN A 359 -3.40 25.79 25.94
C GLN A 359 -4.62 25.96 25.02
N PRO A 360 -4.57 26.77 23.95
CA PRO A 360 -5.71 26.92 23.04
C PRO A 360 -6.08 25.66 22.25
N LEU A 361 -5.19 24.65 22.19
CA LEU A 361 -5.40 23.40 21.44
C LEU A 361 -6.30 22.42 22.20
N THR A 362 -7.50 22.88 22.55
CA THR A 362 -8.46 22.15 23.39
C THR A 362 -8.97 20.85 22.77
N HIS A 363 -8.90 20.73 21.44
CA HIS A 363 -9.29 19.54 20.69
C HIS A 363 -8.18 18.49 20.57
N LEU A 364 -6.97 18.78 21.06
CA LEU A 364 -5.81 17.92 20.88
C LEU A 364 -5.92 16.65 21.74
N LYS A 365 -6.16 15.51 21.07
CA LYS A 365 -6.38 14.21 21.70
C LYS A 365 -5.08 13.43 21.87
N LEU A 366 -4.12 13.58 20.95
CA LEU A 366 -2.90 12.79 20.95
C LEU A 366 -1.69 13.58 20.48
N ILE A 367 -0.63 13.60 21.29
CA ILE A 367 0.73 13.96 20.90
C ILE A 367 1.57 12.69 20.83
N ARG A 368 2.10 12.41 19.64
CA ARG A 368 2.98 11.28 19.37
C ARG A 368 4.36 11.83 19.01
N ALA A 369 5.38 11.49 19.79
CA ALA A 369 6.71 12.09 19.66
C ALA A 369 7.80 11.02 19.67
N THR A 370 8.96 11.30 19.09
CA THR A 370 10.13 10.41 19.21
C THR A 370 10.76 10.48 20.60
N SER A 371 10.63 11.61 21.30
CA SER A 371 11.09 11.77 22.68
C SER A 371 10.32 12.87 23.40
N ILE A 372 9.90 12.60 24.63
CA ILE A 372 9.32 13.58 25.56
C ILE A 372 9.94 13.35 26.94
N ALA A 373 10.64 14.35 27.47
CA ALA A 373 11.19 14.26 28.81
C ALA A 373 10.07 14.16 29.87
N PRO A 374 10.24 13.39 30.96
CA PRO A 374 9.18 13.19 31.96
C PRO A 374 8.64 14.49 32.58
N ASP A 375 9.52 15.47 32.82
CA ASP A 375 9.16 16.79 33.34
C ASP A 375 8.37 17.62 32.32
N VAL A 376 8.77 17.58 31.03
CA VAL A 376 8.02 18.20 29.92
C VAL A 376 6.64 17.57 29.80
N ARG A 377 6.54 16.25 29.87
CA ARG A 377 5.26 15.52 29.83
C ARG A 377 4.34 15.91 30.99
N ALA A 378 4.90 16.05 32.20
CA ALA A 378 4.13 16.45 33.38
C ALA A 378 3.56 17.87 33.22
N ARG A 379 4.37 18.82 32.70
CA ARG A 379 3.91 20.18 32.38
C ARG A 379 2.84 20.20 31.30
N LEU A 380 3.03 19.47 30.21
CA LEU A 380 2.03 19.43 29.13
C LEU A 380 0.71 18.83 29.59
N LYS A 381 0.71 17.85 30.50
CA LYS A 381 -0.52 17.30 31.09
C LYS A 381 -1.31 18.31 31.92
N THR A 382 -0.68 19.32 32.52
CA THR A 382 -1.42 20.34 33.28
C THR A 382 -2.17 21.29 32.36
N VAL A 383 -1.61 21.58 31.19
CA VAL A 383 -2.19 22.50 30.20
C VAL A 383 -3.16 21.78 29.25
N LEU A 384 -2.87 20.52 28.90
CA LEU A 384 -3.65 19.68 27.98
C LEU A 384 -4.12 18.39 28.69
N PRO A 385 -5.08 18.49 29.63
CA PRO A 385 -5.48 17.36 30.48
C PRO A 385 -6.13 16.21 29.71
N ASN A 386 -6.75 16.50 28.57
CA ASN A 386 -7.45 15.52 27.72
C ASN A 386 -6.55 14.91 26.62
N CYS A 387 -5.28 15.31 26.56
CA CYS A 387 -4.34 14.87 25.55
C CYS A 387 -3.53 13.65 26.03
N GLU A 388 -3.51 12.59 25.23
CA GLU A 388 -2.63 11.46 25.44
C GLU A 388 -1.23 11.76 24.89
N PHE A 389 -0.18 11.37 25.61
CA PHE A 389 1.21 11.53 25.18
C PHE A 389 1.85 10.16 24.97
N ARG A 390 2.21 9.84 23.73
CA ARG A 390 2.88 8.58 23.34
C ARG A 390 4.29 8.86 22.81
N VAL A 391 5.23 8.04 23.25
CA VAL A 391 6.61 8.06 22.74
C VAL A 391 6.77 6.86 21.82
N ASP A 392 7.10 7.09 20.56
CA ASP A 392 7.40 6.01 19.61
C ASP A 392 8.75 5.40 19.93
N ALA A 393 8.81 4.07 20.00
CA ALA A 393 10.09 3.39 20.02
C ALA A 393 10.80 3.72 18.70
N THR A 394 11.95 4.38 18.78
CA THR A 394 12.87 4.47 17.65
C THR A 394 13.15 3.05 17.20
N THR A 395 12.67 2.66 16.01
CA THR A 395 13.29 1.58 15.25
C THR A 395 14.72 2.03 15.01
N GLU A 396 15.62 1.54 15.87
CA GLU A 396 17.07 1.59 15.66
C GLU A 396 17.46 0.92 14.34
#